data_AF-A0A9E2IYE6-F1
#
_entry.id   AF-A0A9E2IYE6-F1
#
_cell.length_a   1.000
_cell.length_b   1.000
_cell.length_c   1.000
_cell.angle_alpha   90.00
_cell.angle_beta   90.00
_cell.angle_gamma   90.00
#
_symmetry.space_group_name_H-M   'P 1'
#
loop_
_entity.id
_entity.type
_entity.pdbx_description
1 polymer ?
#
loop_
_entity_poly.entity_id
_entity_poly.type
_entity_poly.pdbx_seq_one_letter_code
_entity_poly.pdbx_strand_id
1 'polypeptide(L)' 'MNLNLSQSIAFSSVDVIGLADFITGMQKSNGEIPWSEGGKTDPWDHVESAMGLSVAGYLREAEKAYEWM' A
#
# COMPACT_ATOMS: atom_id res chain seq x y z
N MET A 1 -41.39 -2.30 13.21
CA MET A 1 -40.60 -2.62 12.00
C MET A 1 -39.24 -3.06 12.49
N ASN A 2 -38.96 -4.36 12.55
CA ASN A 2 -37.70 -4.89 13.09
C ASN A 2 -36.70 -5.03 11.95
N LEU A 3 -35.71 -4.14 11.91
CA LEU A 3 -34.57 -4.27 11.00
C LEU A 3 -33.63 -5.33 11.57
N ASN A 4 -33.66 -6.52 10.96
CA ASN A 4 -32.74 -7.60 11.28
C ASN A 4 -31.36 -7.27 10.70
N LEU A 5 -30.51 -6.63 11.50
CA LEU A 5 -29.14 -6.23 11.14
C LEU A 5 -28.12 -7.38 11.26
N SER A 6 -28.55 -8.64 11.37
CA SER A 6 -27.65 -9.79 11.58
C SER A 6 -27.11 -10.42 10.29
N GLN A 7 -26.95 -9.63 9.21
CA GLN A 7 -26.11 -10.09 8.11
C GLN A 7 -24.66 -10.10 8.60
N SER A 8 -24.15 -11.29 8.91
CA SER A 8 -22.71 -11.54 8.98
C SER A 8 -22.13 -11.14 7.63
N ILE A 9 -21.52 -9.95 7.58
CA ILE A 9 -20.76 -9.51 6.42
C ILE A 9 -19.59 -10.48 6.33
N ALA A 10 -19.63 -11.38 5.34
CA ALA A 10 -18.50 -12.20 5.01
C ALA A 10 -17.38 -11.26 4.55
N PHE A 11 -16.41 -11.00 5.42
CA PHE A 11 -15.20 -10.28 5.04
C PHE A 11 -14.40 -11.20 4.10
N SER A 12 -14.28 -10.80 2.83
CA SER A 12 -13.25 -11.36 1.96
C SER A 12 -11.89 -11.01 2.54
N SER A 13 -10.99 -11.98 2.62
CA SER A 13 -9.59 -11.73 2.98
C SER A 13 -8.98 -10.74 1.97
N VAL A 14 -8.36 -9.67 2.46
CA VAL A 14 -7.55 -8.77 1.63
C VAL A 14 -6.24 -9.47 1.29
N ASP A 15 -5.85 -9.49 0.01
CA ASP A 15 -4.55 -9.97 -0.42
C ASP A 15 -3.47 -8.91 -0.16
N VAL A 16 -2.99 -8.88 1.08
CA VAL A 16 -1.96 -7.91 1.52
C VAL A 16 -0.64 -8.12 0.78
N ILE A 17 -0.29 -9.37 0.46
CA ILE A 17 0.96 -9.70 -0.23
C ILE A 17 0.90 -9.23 -1.68
N GLY A 18 -0.18 -9.51 -2.40
CA GLY A 18 -0.36 -9.02 -3.77
C GLY A 18 -0.35 -7.50 -3.88
N LEU A 19 -0.92 -6.80 -2.89
CA LEU A 19 -0.84 -5.33 -2.82
C LEU A 19 0.58 -4.82 -2.57
N ALA A 20 1.33 -5.45 -1.66
CA ALA A 20 2.71 -5.09 -1.39
C ALA A 20 3.61 -5.34 -2.61
N ASP A 21 3.44 -6.49 -3.28
CA ASP A 21 4.16 -6.82 -4.50
C ASP A 21 3.89 -5.79 -5.61
N PHE A 22 2.64 -5.33 -5.76
CA PHE A 22 2.31 -4.24 -6.68
C PHE A 22 3.05 -2.95 -6.34
N ILE A 23 3.04 -2.53 -5.07
CA ILE A 23 3.75 -1.32 -4.62
C ILE A 23 5.27 -1.44 -4.87
N THR A 24 5.88 -2.58 -4.55
CA THR A 24 7.33 -2.79 -4.79
C THR A 24 7.68 -2.79 -6.27
N GLY A 25 6.79 -3.26 -7.14
CA GLY A 25 6.96 -3.16 -8.60
C GLY A 25 6.98 -1.72 -9.12
N MET A 26 6.33 -0.80 -8.41
CA MET A 26 6.34 0.63 -8.71
C MET A 26 7.56 1.36 -8.14
N GLN A 27 8.14 0.84 -7.06
CA GLN A 27 9.25 1.47 -6.37
C GLN A 27 10.52 1.49 -7.23
N LYS A 28 11.09 2.69 -7.44
CA LYS A 28 12.37 2.88 -8.12
C LYS A 28 13.54 2.58 -7.19
N SER A 29 14.72 2.41 -7.78
CA SER A 29 15.95 2.04 -7.05
C SER A 29 16.38 3.06 -5.98
N ASN A 30 16.00 4.32 -6.12
CA ASN A 30 16.27 5.40 -5.18
C ASN A 30 15.22 5.52 -4.05
N GLY A 31 14.22 4.62 -3.98
CA GLY A 31 13.15 4.66 -2.97
C GLY A 31 11.89 5.42 -3.39
N GLU A 32 11.93 6.14 -4.52
CA GLU A 32 10.76 6.84 -5.06
C GLU A 32 9.65 5.85 -5.46
N ILE A 33 8.42 6.09 -5.00
CA ILE A 33 7.20 5.37 -5.40
C ILE A 33 6.25 6.38 -6.08
N PRO A 34 6.17 6.40 -7.43
CA PRO A 34 5.28 7.30 -8.15
C PRO A 34 3.82 6.81 -8.09
N TRP A 35 2.87 7.72 -8.28
CA TRP A 35 1.43 7.42 -8.29
C TRP A 35 0.98 6.50 -9.45
N SER A 36 1.83 6.34 -10.47
CA SER A 36 1.58 5.59 -11.70
C SER A 36 2.91 5.35 -12.43
N GLU A 37 2.95 4.35 -13.31
CA GLU A 37 4.13 4.10 -14.14
C GLU A 37 4.44 5.35 -15.00
N GLY A 38 5.69 5.81 -14.96
CA GLY A 38 6.12 7.04 -15.64
C GLY A 38 5.50 8.35 -15.11
N GLY A 39 4.70 8.28 -14.05
CA GLY A 39 4.01 9.41 -13.46
C GLY A 39 4.86 10.26 -12.51
N LYS A 40 4.27 11.35 -12.03
CA LYS A 40 4.84 12.16 -10.94
C LYS A 40 4.75 11.39 -9.62
N THR A 41 5.59 11.80 -8.67
CA THR A 41 5.47 11.33 -7.28
C THR A 41 4.72 12.37 -6.48
N ASP A 42 3.55 11.98 -5.99
CA ASP A 42 2.82 12.75 -5.00
C ASP A 42 3.30 12.34 -3.60
N PRO A 43 3.68 13.27 -2.71
CA PRO A 43 4.18 12.93 -1.39
C PRO A 43 3.19 12.12 -0.53
N TRP A 44 1.88 12.30 -0.74
CA TRP A 44 0.86 11.58 0.02
C TRP A 44 0.72 10.13 -0.48
N ASP A 45 0.63 9.94 -1.79
CA ASP A 45 0.59 8.59 -2.38
C ASP A 45 1.86 7.79 -2.02
N HIS A 46 3.01 8.48 -1.99
CA HIS A 46 4.30 7.91 -1.63
C HIS A 46 4.33 7.43 -0.17
N VAL A 47 3.92 8.28 0.77
CA VAL A 47 3.92 7.92 2.20
C VAL A 47 2.89 6.84 2.52
N GLU A 48 1.72 6.86 1.88
CA GLU A 48 0.71 5.80 2.03
C GLU A 48 1.21 4.46 1.50
N SER A 49 1.95 4.47 0.39
CA SER A 49 2.62 3.28 -0.14
C SER A 49 3.68 2.74 0.84
N ALA A 50 4.50 3.61 1.42
CA ALA A 50 5.48 3.23 2.44
C ALA A 50 4.82 2.63 3.71
N MET A 51 3.67 3.18 4.13
CA MET A 51 2.87 2.62 5.23
C MET A 51 2.30 1.26 4.87
N GLY A 52 1.79 1.08 3.64
CA GLY A 52 1.31 -0.20 3.13
C GLY A 52 2.38 -1.29 3.16
N LEU A 53 3.59 -0.97 2.69
CA LEU A 53 4.76 -1.85 2.76
C LEU A 53 5.12 -2.20 4.21
N SER A 54 5.06 -1.24 5.12
CA SER A 54 5.31 -1.46 6.55
C SER A 54 4.32 -2.44 7.17
N VAL A 55 3.02 -2.28 6.88
CA VAL A 55 1.96 -3.18 7.34
C VAL A 55 2.12 -4.59 6.76
N ALA A 56 2.57 -4.70 5.51
CA ALA A 56 2.80 -5.98 4.85
C ALA A 56 4.12 -6.68 5.26
N GLY A 57 4.98 -6.02 6.04
CA GLY A 57 6.27 -6.56 6.49
C GLY A 57 7.44 -6.37 5.50
N TYR A 58 7.26 -5.56 4.45
CA TYR A 58 8.28 -5.23 3.45
C TYR A 58 9.13 -4.05 3.97
N LEU A 59 9.79 -4.28 5.10
CA LEU A 59 10.38 -3.22 5.90
C LEU A 59 11.52 -2.49 5.19
N ARG A 60 12.34 -3.20 4.42
CA ARG A 60 13.47 -2.60 3.68
C ARG A 60 12.99 -1.66 2.58
N GLU A 61 11.93 -2.06 1.88
CA GLU A 61 11.30 -1.28 0.82
C GLU A 61 10.61 -0.05 1.42
N ALA A 62 9.94 -0.20 2.57
CA ALA A 62 9.36 0.91 3.33
C ALA A 62 10.42 1.91 3.81
N GLU A 63 11.53 1.43 4.40
CA GLU A 63 12.64 2.28 4.86
C GLU A 63 13.22 3.11 3.72
N LYS A 64 13.51 2.49 2.57
CA LYS A 64 13.97 3.21 1.38
C LYS A 64 12.98 4.26 0.89
N ALA A 65 11.70 3.98 0.99
CA ALA A 65 10.67 4.95 0.65
C ALA A 65 10.77 6.16 1.61
N TYR A 66 10.77 5.93 2.92
CA TYR A 66 10.90 7.02 3.89
C TYR A 66 12.21 7.81 3.75
N GLU A 67 13.32 7.17 3.37
CA GLU A 67 14.61 7.82 3.12
C GLU A 67 14.62 8.72 1.87
N TRP A 68 13.75 8.47 0.90
CA TRP A 68 13.67 9.28 -0.32
C TRP A 68 13.04 10.66 -0.09
N MET A 69 12.15 10.79 0.91
CA MET A 69 11.45 12.03 1.27
C MET A 69 12.37 13.07 1.93
#